data_AF-A0A8J4Y8C2-F1
#
_entry.id   AF-A0A8J4Y8C2-F1
#
_cell.length_a   1.000
_cell.length_b   1.000
_cell.length_c   1.000
_cell.angle_alpha   90.00
_cell.angle_beta   90.00
_cell.angle_gamma   90.00
#
_symmetry.space_group_name_H-M   'P 1'
#
loop_
_entity.id
_entity.type
_entity.pdbx_description
1 polymer ?
#
loop_
_entity_poly.entity_id
_entity_poly.type
_entity_poly.pdbx_seq_one_letter_code
_entity_poly.pdbx_strand_id
1 'polypeptide(L)'
;MSRIVLLKLVLYIEETHLEEGTAPVFRLADLAKLYTTRMEELGVALCKKVNSTRLKERRVSPVTRLRSQSKGRDVLLAFDEDIGEALGKACEQDCETEAVHLARAAQIVRRYMFEDTDRFRGSFPGGCQEDSVPNVLVAMVNMVLDGPSIKNQSHSSSRQAALSIAQLLKFNSVKQSRKQGATKTQEPPAVRHIYVSRNSSSNLCWADAAC
;
A
#
# COMPACT_ATOMS: atom_id res chain seq x y z
N MET A 1 -12.85 43.41 12.35
CA MET A 1 -12.95 42.35 11.32
C MET A 1 -11.74 41.43 11.30
N SER A 2 -10.54 41.87 10.88
CA SER A 2 -9.36 40.97 10.72
C SER A 2 -8.86 40.25 11.97
N ARG A 3 -9.07 40.81 13.18
CA ARG A 3 -8.70 40.18 14.46
C ARG A 3 -9.58 38.97 14.81
N ILE A 4 -10.87 39.03 14.49
CA ILE A 4 -11.83 37.94 14.80
C ILE A 4 -11.51 36.71 13.95
N VAL A 5 -11.18 36.91 12.67
CA VAL A 5 -10.74 35.83 11.77
C VAL A 5 -9.44 35.20 12.26
N LEU A 6 -8.48 36.02 12.68
CA LEU A 6 -7.22 35.52 13.24
C LEU A 6 -7.47 34.71 14.53
N LEU A 7 -8.31 35.21 15.44
CA LEU A 7 -8.71 34.51 16.66
C LEU A 7 -9.32 33.14 16.35
N LYS A 8 -10.25 33.07 15.40
CA LYS A 8 -10.83 31.79 14.96
C LYS A 8 -9.79 30.83 14.39
N LEU A 9 -8.81 31.35 13.63
CA LEU A 9 -7.73 30.53 13.08
C LEU A 9 -6.80 29.99 14.18
N VAL A 10 -6.46 30.82 15.17
CA VAL A 10 -5.66 30.42 16.33
C VAL A 10 -6.42 29.39 17.17
N LEU A 11 -7.70 29.62 17.44
CA LEU A 11 -8.55 28.66 18.15
C LEU A 11 -8.60 27.31 17.43
N TYR A 12 -8.78 27.31 16.11
CA TYR A 12 -8.74 26.08 15.32
C TYR A 12 -7.41 25.32 15.50
N ILE A 13 -6.28 26.01 15.43
CA ILE A 13 -4.95 25.40 15.60
C ILE A 13 -4.80 24.80 17.00
N GLU A 14 -5.19 25.53 18.04
CA GLU A 14 -5.11 25.06 19.44
C GLU A 14 -6.09 23.91 19.71
N GLU A 15 -7.32 23.97 19.19
CA GLU A 15 -8.29 22.87 19.33
C GLU A 15 -7.77 21.59 18.69
N THR A 16 -7.19 21.68 17.49
CA THR A 16 -6.58 20.52 16.81
C THR A 16 -5.31 20.00 17.50
N HIS A 17 -4.65 20.81 18.32
CA HIS A 17 -3.51 20.39 19.14
C HIS A 17 -3.95 19.62 20.39
N LEU A 18 -5.11 19.99 20.96
CA LEU A 18 -5.66 19.35 22.14
C LEU A 18 -6.33 17.99 21.85
N GLU A 19 -6.53 17.65 20.58
CA GLU A 19 -6.99 16.32 20.18
C GLU A 19 -5.91 15.27 20.51
N GLU A 20 -6.16 14.47 21.55
CA GLU A 20 -5.24 13.45 22.04
C GLU A 20 -4.84 12.46 20.93
N GLY A 21 -3.53 12.21 20.82
CA GLY A 21 -3.01 11.22 19.89
C GLY A 21 -2.98 11.70 18.44
N THR A 22 -3.07 13.01 18.19
CA THR A 22 -2.77 13.65 16.91
C THR A 22 -1.58 14.58 17.11
N ALA A 23 -0.52 14.42 16.30
CA ALA A 23 0.60 15.35 16.27
C ALA A 23 0.39 16.19 15.00
N PRO A 24 -0.43 17.25 15.06
CA PRO A 24 -0.98 17.86 13.87
C PRO A 24 0.09 18.63 13.08
N VAL A 25 0.17 18.35 11.79
CA VAL A 25 1.02 19.09 10.85
C VAL A 25 0.14 19.90 9.91
N PHE A 26 0.25 21.23 9.99
CA PHE A 26 -0.53 22.16 9.18
C PHE A 26 0.25 22.62 7.95
N ARG A 27 -0.38 22.63 6.78
CA ARG A 27 0.16 23.33 5.62
C ARG A 27 -0.19 24.81 5.71
N LEU A 28 0.81 25.67 5.52
CA LEU A 28 0.60 27.11 5.52
C LEU A 28 -0.37 27.57 4.42
N ALA A 29 -0.39 26.87 3.28
CA ALA A 29 -1.34 27.14 2.20
C ALA A 29 -2.79 26.94 2.64
N ASP A 30 -3.04 25.90 3.44
CA ASP A 30 -4.38 25.57 3.93
C ASP A 30 -4.83 26.56 5.01
N LEU A 31 -3.94 26.95 5.92
CA LEU A 31 -4.22 28.01 6.89
C LEU A 31 -4.48 29.36 6.21
N ALA A 32 -3.73 29.69 5.15
CA ALA A 32 -3.96 30.89 4.38
C ALA A 32 -5.32 30.85 3.65
N LYS A 33 -5.70 29.68 3.12
CA LYS A 33 -7.00 29.46 2.50
C LYS A 33 -8.15 29.59 3.51
N LEU A 34 -8.04 28.95 4.67
CA LEU A 34 -9.01 29.06 5.77
C LEU A 34 -9.19 30.53 6.19
N TYR A 35 -8.09 31.25 6.35
CA TYR A 35 -8.13 32.68 6.68
C TYR A 35 -8.83 33.51 5.58
N THR A 36 -8.54 33.26 4.29
CA THR A 36 -9.21 33.98 3.19
C THR A 36 -10.69 33.68 3.13
N THR A 37 -11.09 32.41 3.23
CA THR A 37 -12.50 32.00 3.20
C THR A 37 -13.28 32.63 4.34
N ARG A 38 -12.74 32.62 5.57
CA ARG A 38 -13.40 33.26 6.72
C ARG A 38 -13.46 34.80 6.62
N MET A 39 -12.55 35.44 5.88
CA MET A 39 -12.64 36.88 5.61
C MET A 39 -13.74 37.19 4.59
N GLU A 40 -13.86 36.38 3.54
CA GLU A 40 -14.91 36.51 2.52
C GLU A 40 -16.32 36.29 3.10
N GLU A 41 -16.49 35.27 3.96
CA GLU A 41 -17.75 34.99 4.67
C GLU A 41 -18.23 36.16 5.56
N LEU A 42 -17.31 36.96 6.09
CA LEU A 42 -17.62 38.14 6.90
C LEU A 42 -17.85 39.41 6.06
N GLY A 43 -18.02 39.27 4.74
CA GLY A 43 -18.30 40.37 3.82
C GLY A 43 -17.07 41.23 3.49
N VAL A 44 -15.85 40.77 3.79
CA VAL A 44 -14.62 41.49 3.46
C VAL A 44 -14.08 40.97 2.13
N ALA A 45 -14.35 41.72 1.04
CA ALA A 45 -13.75 41.44 -0.26
C ALA A 45 -12.23 41.66 -0.22
N LEU A 46 -11.47 40.58 -0.28
CA LEU A 46 -10.01 40.64 -0.37
C LEU A 46 -9.61 40.83 -1.84
N CYS A 47 -9.36 42.07 -2.26
CA CYS A 47 -8.92 42.36 -3.64
C CYS A 47 -7.53 41.80 -3.99
N LYS A 48 -6.81 41.19 -3.04
CA LYS A 48 -5.49 40.57 -3.25
C LYS A 48 -5.39 39.26 -2.46
N LYS A 49 -4.81 38.23 -3.09
CA LYS A 49 -4.46 36.96 -2.47
C LYS A 49 -3.62 37.23 -1.21
N VAL A 50 -4.05 36.69 -0.06
CA VAL A 50 -3.34 36.86 1.22
C VAL A 50 -1.94 36.27 1.08
N ASN A 51 -0.93 37.07 1.44
CA ASN A 51 0.45 36.62 1.46
C ASN A 51 0.64 35.67 2.65
N SER A 52 0.76 34.38 2.37
CA SER A 52 0.88 33.30 3.34
C SER A 52 2.12 33.45 4.23
N THR A 53 3.25 33.92 3.68
CA THR A 53 4.49 34.19 4.44
C THR A 53 4.28 35.30 5.47
N ARG A 54 3.62 36.40 5.09
CA ARG A 54 3.26 37.48 6.03
C ARG A 54 2.22 37.07 7.07
N LEU A 55 1.28 36.20 6.71
CA LEU A 55 0.31 35.64 7.66
C LEU A 55 1.01 34.81 8.74
N LYS A 56 1.96 33.97 8.32
CA LYS A 56 2.80 33.16 9.20
C LYS A 56 3.63 34.01 10.15
N GLU A 57 4.50 34.87 9.61
CA GLU A 57 5.50 35.61 10.39
C GLU A 57 4.88 36.61 11.36
N ARG A 58 3.79 37.27 10.93
CA ARG A 58 3.27 38.43 11.65
C ARG A 58 2.16 38.08 12.63
N ARG A 59 1.56 36.88 12.54
CA ARG A 59 0.28 36.61 13.22
C ARG A 59 0.11 35.19 13.77
N VAL A 60 0.64 34.17 13.10
CA VAL A 60 0.41 32.77 13.51
C VAL A 60 1.57 32.23 14.34
N SER A 61 2.80 32.28 13.81
CA SER A 61 3.98 31.69 14.48
C SER A 61 4.30 32.29 15.86
N PRO A 62 4.18 33.61 16.11
CA PRO A 62 4.43 34.18 17.44
C PRO A 62 3.39 33.79 18.50
N VAL A 63 2.18 33.40 18.08
CA VAL A 63 1.04 33.18 18.99
C VAL A 63 0.91 31.71 19.37
N THR A 64 1.15 30.79 18.43
CA THR A 64 0.86 29.35 18.61
C THR A 64 2.09 28.47 18.76
N ARG A 65 3.28 29.02 19.02
CA ARG A 65 4.54 28.26 19.18
C ARG A 65 4.84 27.26 18.04
N LEU A 66 4.28 27.52 16.85
CA LEU A 66 4.47 26.66 15.70
C LEU A 66 5.84 26.91 15.08
N ARG A 67 6.59 25.83 14.90
CA ARG A 67 7.80 25.82 14.10
C ARG A 67 7.47 25.47 12.67
N SER A 68 8.13 26.18 11.77
CA SER A 68 7.94 25.97 10.34
C SER A 68 9.10 25.24 9.72
N GLN A 69 8.78 24.27 8.87
CA GLN A 69 9.74 23.60 8.01
C GLN A 69 9.32 23.79 6.55
N SER A 70 10.23 24.30 5.72
CA SER A 70 10.02 24.36 4.27
C SER A 70 10.38 23.01 3.64
N LYS A 71 9.49 22.50 2.78
CA LYS A 71 9.70 21.32 1.95
C LYS A 71 9.31 21.67 0.51
N GLY A 72 10.29 22.09 -0.28
CA GLY A 72 10.05 22.56 -1.66
C GLY A 72 9.16 23.81 -1.69
N ARG A 73 8.00 23.71 -2.33
CA ARG A 73 7.00 24.81 -2.42
C ARG A 73 6.10 24.91 -1.20
N ASP A 74 6.05 23.86 -0.38
CA ASP A 74 5.18 23.79 0.79
C ASP A 74 5.92 24.23 2.05
N VAL A 75 5.19 24.92 2.92
CA VAL A 75 5.64 25.27 4.27
C VAL A 75 4.72 24.55 5.25
N LEU A 76 5.31 23.62 5.99
CA LEU A 76 4.65 22.85 7.03
C LEU A 76 4.87 23.54 8.38
N LEU A 77 3.87 23.46 9.25
CA LEU A 77 3.87 24.00 10.60
C LEU A 77 3.51 22.88 11.57
N ALA A 78 4.30 22.70 12.62
CA ALA A 78 4.04 21.77 13.70
C ALA A 78 4.43 22.43 15.03
N PHE A 79 3.85 21.98 16.14
CA PHE A 79 4.27 22.40 17.47
C PHE A 79 5.66 21.85 17.76
N ASP A 80 6.51 22.64 18.44
CA ASP A 80 7.89 22.23 18.77
C ASP A 80 7.93 20.95 19.61
N GLU A 81 6.95 20.76 20.48
CA GLU A 81 6.80 19.58 21.33
C GLU A 81 6.36 18.33 20.56
N ASP A 82 5.62 18.50 19.46
CA ASP A 82 5.04 17.40 18.68
C ASP A 82 5.88 16.97 17.47
N ILE A 83 6.98 17.67 17.16
CA ILE A 83 7.80 17.34 15.98
C ILE A 83 8.26 15.89 16.02
N GLY A 84 8.66 15.40 17.20
CA GLY A 84 9.08 14.01 17.38
C GLY A 84 7.94 13.01 17.11
N GLU A 85 6.75 13.26 17.62
CA GLU A 85 5.58 12.40 17.43
C GLU A 85 5.07 12.44 15.99
N ALA A 86 5.07 13.62 15.35
CA ALA A 86 4.72 13.78 13.95
C ALA A 86 5.68 13.01 13.02
N LEU A 87 6.99 13.00 13.35
CA LEU A 87 7.98 12.20 12.64
C LEU A 87 7.77 10.70 12.90
N GLY A 88 7.51 10.30 14.14
CA GLY A 88 7.20 8.91 14.51
C GLY A 88 6.02 8.36 13.71
N LYS A 89 4.91 9.09 13.66
CA LYS A 89 3.71 8.73 12.89
C LYS A 89 3.97 8.62 11.39
N ALA A 90 4.78 9.51 10.82
CA ALA A 90 5.15 9.41 9.42
C ALA A 90 5.96 8.15 9.12
N CYS A 91 6.87 7.76 10.02
CA CYS A 91 7.66 6.54 9.89
C CYS A 91 6.85 5.25 10.14
N GLU A 92 5.91 5.26 11.08
CA GLU A 92 5.02 4.13 11.35
C GLU A 92 4.06 3.87 10.19
N GLN A 93 3.55 4.93 9.55
CA GLN A 93 2.68 4.81 8.39
C GLN A 93 3.33 4.06 7.25
N ASP A 94 4.63 4.22 7.00
CA ASP A 94 5.29 3.56 5.87
C ASP A 94 5.32 2.02 6.04
N CYS A 95 5.66 1.52 7.23
CA CYS A 95 5.79 0.09 7.49
C CYS A 95 4.44 -0.66 7.51
N GLU A 96 3.45 -0.14 8.23
CA GLU A 96 2.12 -0.79 8.30
C GLU A 96 1.43 -0.77 6.93
N THR A 97 1.60 0.33 6.19
CA THR A 97 1.02 0.49 4.86
C THR A 97 1.63 -0.51 3.88
N GLU A 98 2.95 -0.72 3.89
CA GLU A 98 3.60 -1.74 3.03
C GLU A 98 3.09 -3.16 3.30
N ALA A 99 2.93 -3.53 4.58
CA ALA A 99 2.43 -4.85 4.96
C ALA A 99 1.01 -5.10 4.44
N VAL A 100 0.12 -4.10 4.55
CA VAL A 100 -1.26 -4.17 4.03
C VAL A 100 -1.25 -4.30 2.50
N HIS A 101 -0.42 -3.54 1.79
CA HIS A 101 -0.31 -3.62 0.34
C HIS A 101 0.20 -4.99 -0.12
N LEU A 102 1.22 -5.53 0.55
CA LEU A 102 1.76 -6.85 0.24
C LEU A 102 0.72 -7.96 0.47
N ALA A 103 0.01 -7.91 1.61
CA ALA A 103 -1.06 -8.85 1.92
C ALA A 103 -2.17 -8.78 0.86
N ARG A 104 -2.54 -7.57 0.43
CA ARG A 104 -3.56 -7.36 -0.60
C ARG A 104 -3.10 -7.88 -1.97
N ALA A 105 -1.87 -7.62 -2.37
CA ALA A 105 -1.31 -8.13 -3.62
C ALA A 105 -1.29 -9.67 -3.63
N ALA A 106 -0.81 -10.30 -2.56
CA ALA A 106 -0.81 -11.75 -2.41
C ALA A 106 -2.23 -12.34 -2.47
N GLN A 107 -3.21 -11.68 -1.84
CA GLN A 107 -4.61 -12.10 -1.88
C GLN A 107 -5.17 -12.06 -3.31
N ILE A 108 -4.91 -10.99 -4.06
CA ILE A 108 -5.36 -10.85 -5.45
C ILE A 108 -4.76 -11.96 -6.31
N VAL A 109 -3.44 -12.14 -6.26
CA VAL A 109 -2.72 -13.15 -7.06
C VAL A 109 -3.23 -14.55 -6.73
N ARG A 110 -3.36 -14.90 -5.44
CA ARG A 110 -3.87 -16.20 -5.02
C ARG A 110 -5.31 -16.44 -5.49
N ARG A 111 -6.16 -15.41 -5.49
CA ARG A 111 -7.53 -15.53 -6.00
C ARG A 111 -7.51 -15.99 -7.46
N TYR A 112 -6.77 -15.30 -8.33
CA TYR A 112 -6.64 -15.67 -9.74
C TYR A 112 -5.99 -17.05 -9.95
N MET A 113 -5.04 -17.46 -9.10
CA MET A 113 -4.39 -18.77 -9.22
C MET A 113 -5.34 -19.95 -8.98
N PHE A 114 -6.40 -19.77 -8.19
CA PHE A 114 -7.31 -20.83 -7.77
C PHE A 114 -8.76 -20.67 -8.24
N GLU A 115 -9.06 -19.62 -9.00
CA GLU A 115 -10.34 -19.43 -9.68
C GLU A 115 -10.49 -20.38 -10.87
N ASP A 116 -9.42 -20.59 -11.66
CA ASP A 116 -9.42 -21.54 -12.78
C ASP A 116 -8.84 -22.90 -12.38
N THR A 117 -9.70 -23.92 -12.39
CA THR A 117 -9.30 -25.32 -12.31
C THR A 117 -9.49 -25.99 -13.66
N ASP A 118 -8.53 -25.79 -14.55
CA ASP A 118 -8.47 -26.56 -15.79
C ASP A 118 -8.09 -28.01 -15.48
N ARG A 119 -8.91 -28.93 -15.99
CA ARG A 119 -8.64 -30.37 -15.97
C ARG A 119 -8.01 -30.75 -17.30
N PHE A 120 -6.94 -31.54 -17.26
CA PHE A 120 -6.31 -32.09 -18.45
C PHE A 120 -7.33 -32.92 -19.25
N ARG A 121 -7.56 -32.55 -20.52
CA ARG A 121 -8.54 -33.19 -21.41
C ARG A 121 -7.94 -34.22 -22.37
N GLY A 122 -6.71 -34.65 -22.13
CA GLY A 122 -6.03 -35.67 -22.95
C GLY A 122 -5.19 -35.11 -24.11
N SER A 123 -5.15 -33.80 -24.31
CA SER A 123 -4.26 -33.12 -25.26
C SER A 123 -3.88 -31.73 -24.77
N PHE A 124 -2.79 -31.20 -25.32
CA PHE A 124 -2.33 -29.84 -25.07
C PHE A 124 -2.69 -28.95 -26.26
N PRO A 125 -3.58 -27.96 -26.09
CA PRO A 125 -3.87 -26.99 -27.15
C PRO A 125 -2.65 -26.10 -27.42
N GLY A 126 -2.58 -25.49 -28.60
CA GLY A 126 -1.59 -24.44 -28.86
C GLY A 126 -1.79 -23.28 -27.88
N GLY A 127 -0.72 -22.81 -27.24
CA GLY A 127 -0.80 -21.81 -26.17
C GLY A 127 -0.98 -22.37 -24.76
N CYS A 128 -1.01 -23.70 -24.58
CA CYS A 128 -1.23 -24.33 -23.28
C CYS A 128 -0.21 -23.92 -22.21
N GLN A 129 0.99 -23.49 -22.62
CA GLN A 129 2.03 -23.07 -21.70
C GLN A 129 1.69 -21.69 -21.13
N GLU A 130 1.32 -20.74 -21.98
CA GLU A 130 0.89 -19.39 -21.61
C GLU A 130 -0.39 -19.42 -20.80
N ASP A 131 -1.34 -20.27 -21.19
CA ASP A 131 -2.65 -20.38 -20.56
C ASP A 131 -2.63 -21.19 -19.24
N SER A 132 -1.52 -21.88 -18.95
CA SER A 132 -1.41 -22.70 -17.72
C SER A 132 -1.48 -21.90 -16.42
N VAL A 133 -1.24 -20.59 -16.46
CA VAL A 133 -1.21 -19.67 -15.32
C VAL A 133 -1.97 -18.38 -15.61
N PRO A 134 -2.57 -17.74 -14.61
CA PRO A 134 -3.23 -16.46 -14.83
C PRO A 134 -2.22 -15.37 -15.22
N ASN A 135 -2.58 -14.53 -16.20
CA ASN A 135 -1.77 -13.40 -16.66
C ASN A 135 -1.34 -12.45 -15.52
N VAL A 136 -2.17 -12.31 -14.48
CA VAL A 136 -1.86 -11.50 -13.29
C VAL A 136 -0.59 -12.00 -12.58
N LEU A 137 -0.40 -13.32 -12.49
CA LEU A 137 0.79 -13.91 -11.88
C LEU A 137 2.03 -13.68 -12.75
N VAL A 138 1.91 -13.86 -14.07
CA VAL A 138 3.00 -13.59 -15.02
C VAL A 138 3.41 -12.12 -14.98
N ALA A 139 2.45 -11.20 -14.94
CA ALA A 139 2.71 -9.76 -14.80
C ALA A 139 3.42 -9.44 -13.48
N MET A 140 2.97 -10.04 -12.36
CA MET A 140 3.65 -9.87 -11.06
C MET A 140 5.11 -10.33 -11.14
N VAL A 141 5.39 -11.50 -11.71
CA VAL A 141 6.75 -12.02 -11.83
C VAL A 141 7.60 -11.13 -12.74
N ASN A 142 7.06 -10.65 -13.87
CA ASN A 142 7.76 -9.68 -14.71
C ASN A 142 8.08 -8.39 -13.96
N MET A 143 7.17 -7.89 -13.12
CA MET A 143 7.44 -6.72 -12.28
C MET A 143 8.54 -6.98 -11.24
N VAL A 144 8.73 -8.22 -10.80
CA VAL A 144 9.82 -8.62 -9.91
C VAL A 144 11.16 -8.76 -10.65
N LEU A 145 11.15 -9.34 -11.86
CA LEU A 145 12.37 -9.58 -12.64
C LEU A 145 12.89 -8.32 -13.33
N ASP A 146 12.02 -7.56 -13.99
CA ASP A 146 12.38 -6.42 -14.84
C ASP A 146 11.99 -5.06 -14.22
N GLY A 147 11.29 -5.10 -13.08
CA GLY A 147 10.79 -3.91 -12.37
C GLY A 147 9.38 -3.48 -12.80
N PRO A 148 8.71 -2.60 -12.01
CA PRO A 148 7.31 -2.20 -12.25
C PRO A 148 7.12 -1.20 -13.40
N SER A 149 8.20 -0.72 -14.02
CA SER A 149 8.14 0.28 -15.09
C SER A 149 7.62 -0.31 -16.40
N ILE A 150 6.64 0.36 -17.01
CA ILE A 150 6.04 -0.04 -18.30
C ILE A 150 7.09 -0.11 -19.42
N LYS A 151 8.13 0.75 -19.37
CA LYS A 151 9.21 0.77 -20.37
C LYS A 151 10.09 -0.48 -20.33
N ASN A 152 10.15 -1.17 -19.20
CA ASN A 152 10.96 -2.36 -19.02
C ASN A 152 10.22 -3.61 -19.54
N GLN A 153 8.88 -3.55 -19.63
CA GLN A 153 8.03 -4.69 -20.01
C GLN A 153 7.90 -4.88 -21.53
N SER A 154 8.31 -3.90 -22.35
CA SER A 154 8.19 -3.95 -23.82
C SER A 154 9.34 -4.71 -24.51
N HIS A 155 10.44 -4.99 -23.82
CA HIS A 155 11.65 -5.62 -24.37
C HIS A 155 11.86 -7.05 -23.83
N SER A 156 10.81 -7.73 -23.37
CA SER A 156 10.88 -8.91 -22.49
C SER A 156 11.66 -10.11 -23.08
N SER A 157 12.99 -10.06 -22.99
CA SER A 157 13.87 -11.23 -23.10
C SER A 157 13.55 -12.26 -22.00
N SER A 158 12.98 -11.81 -20.89
CA SER A 158 12.64 -12.60 -19.70
C SER A 158 11.24 -13.23 -19.71
N ARG A 159 10.41 -13.05 -20.78
CA ARG A 159 9.00 -13.51 -20.77
C ARG A 159 8.87 -15.00 -20.46
N GLN A 160 9.75 -15.81 -21.05
CA GLN A 160 9.78 -17.25 -20.82
C GLN A 160 10.21 -17.60 -19.39
N ALA A 161 11.15 -16.86 -18.82
CA ALA A 161 11.57 -17.06 -17.42
C ALA A 161 10.44 -16.72 -16.46
N ALA A 162 9.73 -15.61 -16.68
CA ALA A 162 8.59 -15.22 -15.88
C ALA A 162 7.45 -16.24 -15.94
N LEU A 163 7.19 -16.79 -17.13
CA LEU A 163 6.18 -17.84 -17.32
C LEU A 163 6.55 -19.11 -16.55
N SER A 164 7.80 -19.59 -16.67
CA SER A 164 8.28 -20.77 -15.94
C SER A 164 8.21 -20.60 -14.42
N ILE A 165 8.57 -19.41 -13.90
CA ILE A 165 8.48 -19.10 -12.46
C ILE A 165 7.01 -19.04 -12.03
N ALA A 166 6.14 -18.41 -12.81
CA ALA A 166 4.71 -18.37 -12.52
C ALA A 166 4.09 -19.77 -12.47
N GLN A 167 4.47 -20.66 -13.41
CA GLN A 167 4.06 -22.05 -13.41
C GLN A 167 4.49 -22.77 -12.12
N LEU A 168 5.75 -22.59 -11.72
CA LEU A 168 6.28 -23.17 -10.50
C LEU A 168 5.56 -22.64 -9.25
N LEU A 169 5.28 -21.34 -9.19
CA LEU A 169 4.52 -20.73 -8.09
C LEU A 169 3.10 -21.28 -8.01
N LYS A 170 2.38 -21.41 -9.14
CA LYS A 170 1.04 -22.01 -9.19
C LYS A 170 1.05 -23.47 -8.75
N PHE A 171 2.01 -24.25 -9.24
CA PHE A 171 2.15 -25.67 -8.91
C PHE A 171 2.42 -25.91 -7.43
N ASN A 172 3.29 -25.11 -6.80
CA ASN A 172 3.64 -25.26 -5.38
C ASN A 172 2.63 -24.61 -4.42
N SER A 173 1.68 -23.83 -4.92
CA SER A 173 0.73 -23.12 -4.08
C SER A 173 -0.43 -24.01 -3.67
N VAL A 174 -0.67 -24.10 -2.35
CA VAL A 174 -1.80 -24.86 -1.79
C VAL A 174 -3.03 -23.97 -1.64
N LYS A 175 -4.20 -24.46 -2.07
CA LYS A 175 -5.49 -23.84 -1.76
C LYS A 175 -5.79 -24.06 -0.28
N GLN A 176 -5.64 -23.02 0.53
CA GLN A 176 -6.03 -23.08 1.94
C GLN A 176 -7.56 -23.17 2.01
N SER A 177 -8.09 -24.32 2.43
CA SER A 177 -9.49 -24.42 2.82
C SER A 177 -9.66 -23.68 4.13
N ARG A 178 -10.50 -22.64 4.15
CA ARG A 178 -10.96 -22.02 5.39
C ARG A 178 -11.77 -23.09 6.13
N LYS A 179 -11.13 -23.81 7.07
CA LYS A 179 -11.89 -24.57 8.06
C LYS A 179 -12.72 -23.55 8.83
N GLN A 180 -14.02 -23.50 8.57
CA GLN A 180 -14.95 -22.90 9.52
C GLN A 180 -14.76 -23.67 10.82
N GLY A 181 -14.36 -22.96 11.89
CA GLY A 181 -14.08 -23.56 13.18
C GLY A 181 -15.34 -24.19 13.75
N ALA A 182 -15.47 -25.51 13.62
CA ALA A 182 -16.22 -26.30 14.58
C ALA A 182 -15.26 -26.58 15.74
N THR A 183 -15.45 -25.87 16.83
CA THR A 183 -14.83 -26.14 18.13
C THR A 183 -15.17 -27.57 18.55
N LYS A 184 -14.18 -28.47 18.56
CA LYS A 184 -14.14 -29.63 19.46
C LYS A 184 -12.71 -29.84 19.99
N THR A 185 -12.63 -29.69 21.31
CA THR A 185 -11.71 -30.16 22.36
C THR A 185 -10.40 -30.85 21.97
N GLN A 186 -9.35 -30.46 22.70
CA GLN A 186 -7.94 -30.87 22.67
C GLN A 186 -7.67 -32.38 22.76
N GLU A 187 -6.66 -32.82 22.00
CA GLU A 187 -5.68 -33.86 22.39
C GLU A 187 -4.27 -33.44 21.89
N PRO A 188 -3.18 -33.85 22.58
CA PRO A 188 -1.83 -33.30 22.40
C PRO A 188 -1.18 -33.74 21.08
N PRO A 189 -0.19 -32.98 20.54
CA PRO A 189 0.37 -33.27 19.24
C PRO A 189 1.28 -34.50 19.30
N ALA A 190 0.86 -35.58 18.65
CA ALA A 190 1.75 -36.69 18.33
C ALA A 190 2.80 -36.24 17.30
N VAL A 191 4.06 -36.53 17.61
CA VAL A 191 5.25 -36.29 16.79
C VAL A 191 5.03 -36.81 15.36
N ARG A 192 5.13 -35.92 14.37
CA ARG A 192 5.03 -36.30 12.95
C ARG A 192 6.33 -36.96 12.51
N HIS A 193 6.37 -38.29 12.54
CA HIS A 193 7.26 -39.05 11.66
C HIS A 193 6.85 -38.79 10.20
N ILE A 194 7.81 -38.38 9.38
CA ILE A 194 7.67 -38.23 7.94
C ILE A 194 7.48 -39.64 7.35
N TYR A 195 6.24 -40.05 7.10
CA TYR A 195 5.97 -41.16 6.21
C TYR A 195 5.81 -40.63 4.78
N VAL A 196 6.87 -40.81 3.99
CA VAL A 196 6.80 -40.86 2.54
C VAL A 196 6.00 -42.12 2.19
N SER A 197 4.70 -41.98 1.98
CA SER A 197 3.91 -43.04 1.34
C SER A 197 3.98 -42.85 -0.16
N ARG A 198 4.96 -43.52 -0.78
CA ARG A 198 4.88 -43.94 -2.18
C ARG A 198 3.58 -44.74 -2.32
N ASN A 199 2.68 -44.31 -3.20
CA ASN A 199 1.75 -45.25 -3.81
C ASN A 199 2.12 -45.36 -5.29
N SER A 200 2.93 -46.37 -5.55
CA SER A 200 3.32 -46.84 -6.87
C SER A 200 2.25 -47.78 -7.43
N SER A 201 1.99 -47.61 -8.73
CA SER A 201 1.42 -48.53 -9.74
C SER A 201 0.13 -47.95 -10.32
N SER A 202 0.09 -47.52 -11.58
CA SER A 202 0.50 -48.30 -12.76
C SER A 202 1.24 -47.48 -13.84
N ASN A 203 2.39 -48.02 -14.22
CA ASN A 203 3.14 -47.94 -15.50
C ASN A 203 2.55 -47.09 -16.64
N LEU A 204 3.37 -46.17 -17.16
CA LEU A 204 3.75 -46.16 -18.58
C LEU A 204 5.04 -45.32 -18.75
N CYS A 205 6.13 -46.02 -19.06
CA CYS A 205 7.34 -45.49 -19.66
C CYS A 205 7.01 -44.79 -20.99
N TRP A 206 7.59 -43.61 -21.21
CA TRP A 206 8.25 -43.20 -22.47
C TRP A 206 9.32 -42.19 -22.02
N ALA A 207 10.57 -42.61 -21.85
CA ALA A 207 11.60 -42.75 -22.88
C ALA A 207 12.08 -41.38 -23.40
N ASP A 208 13.38 -41.18 -23.22
CA ASP A 208 14.19 -40.11 -23.79
C ASP A 208 13.92 -39.87 -25.28
N ALA A 209 13.94 -38.61 -25.68
CA ALA A 209 14.46 -38.24 -27.00
C ALA A 209 15.01 -36.82 -26.92
N ALA A 210 16.34 -36.75 -26.83
CA ALA A 210 17.10 -35.59 -27.27
C ALA A 210 16.90 -35.39 -28.77
N CYS A 211 16.60 -34.14 -29.16
CA CYS A 211 17.06 -33.46 -30.37
C CYS A 211 16.80 -31.97 -30.18
#